data_AF-A0A2R6NQW2-F1
#
_entry.id   AF-A0A2R6NQW2-F1
#
_cell.length_a   1.000
_cell.length_b   1.000
_cell.length_c   1.000
_cell.angle_alpha   90.00
_cell.angle_beta   90.00
_cell.angle_gamma   90.00
#
_symmetry.space_group_name_H-M   'P 1'
#
loop_
_entity.id
_entity.type
_entity.pdbx_description
1 polymer ?
#
loop_
_entity_poly.entity_id
_entity_poly.type
_entity_poly.pdbx_seq_one_letter_code
_entity_poly.pdbx_strand_id
1 'polypeptide(L)'
;MDETLNVSFSYTQNIVQSFAAQGTPIDILQVGNEINNGFLWPVGEVSVNGLNPVSQMLHSAINGAKSVGSPKIMLHLANGWDWSDLDFWFSGIFVPGALSASQVDIVGVSFYPFYDAGATLSALNSSLINLVGLLNKDIVVAETDWPVSCSGVALTEPSIPVSTTGQQIWIQDIKSVLDGLPNGRGKGIFYWEPGWVGSASLGSSCAYDWQFRSLAAFN
;
A
#
# COMPACT_ATOMS: atom_id res chain seq x y z
N MET A 1 -17.55 16.04 10.82
CA MET A 1 -17.05 15.98 9.44
C MET A 1 -16.22 17.21 9.13
N ASP A 2 -16.80 18.42 9.12
CA ASP A 2 -16.09 19.66 8.72
C ASP A 2 -14.78 19.92 9.47
N GLU A 3 -14.76 19.74 10.79
CA GLU A 3 -13.52 19.85 11.58
C GLU A 3 -12.46 18.84 11.12
N THR A 4 -12.84 17.57 10.91
CA THR A 4 -11.96 16.51 10.41
C THR A 4 -11.40 16.84 9.03
N LEU A 5 -12.22 17.44 8.15
CA LEU A 5 -11.77 17.88 6.82
C LEU A 5 -10.74 19.01 6.93
N ASN A 6 -10.99 20.02 7.76
CA ASN A 6 -10.08 21.14 7.97
C ASN A 6 -8.74 20.71 8.59
N VAL A 7 -8.79 19.81 9.56
CA VAL A 7 -7.60 19.23 10.19
C VAL A 7 -6.80 18.41 9.17
N SER A 8 -7.47 17.57 8.37
CA SER A 8 -6.81 16.76 7.33
C SER A 8 -6.09 17.63 6.30
N PHE A 9 -6.74 18.71 5.84
CA PHE A 9 -6.14 19.67 4.91
C PHE A 9 -4.91 20.35 5.51
N SER A 10 -5.08 20.93 6.70
CA SER A 10 -4.03 21.74 7.33
C SER A 10 -2.82 20.88 7.72
N TYR A 11 -3.07 19.64 8.15
CA TYR A 11 -2.01 18.69 8.50
C TYR A 11 -1.12 18.36 7.30
N THR A 12 -1.71 17.93 6.17
CA THR A 12 -0.93 17.57 4.99
C THR A 12 -0.26 18.78 4.34
N GLN A 13 -0.91 19.95 4.34
CA GLN A 13 -0.29 21.20 3.93
C GLN A 13 0.98 21.48 4.74
N ASN A 14 0.88 21.45 6.08
CA ASN A 14 2.02 21.74 6.95
C ASN A 14 3.17 20.72 6.76
N ILE A 15 2.86 19.43 6.61
CA ILE A 15 3.88 18.39 6.38
C ILE A 15 4.61 18.63 5.05
N VAL A 16 3.88 18.77 3.94
CA VAL A 16 4.49 18.97 2.62
C VAL A 16 5.31 20.26 2.58
N GLN A 17 4.78 21.34 3.18
CA GLN A 17 5.49 22.61 3.27
C GLN A 17 6.78 22.50 4.09
N SER A 18 6.77 21.77 5.21
CA SER A 18 7.94 21.59 6.07
C SER A 18 9.05 20.80 5.36
N PHE A 19 8.71 19.72 4.68
CA PHE A 19 9.65 18.92 3.89
C PHE A 19 10.27 19.74 2.75
N ALA A 20 9.47 20.53 2.05
CA ALA A 20 9.98 21.44 1.02
C ALA A 20 10.92 22.51 1.61
N ALA A 21 10.56 23.11 2.76
CA ALA A 21 11.34 24.17 3.40
C ALA A 21 12.71 23.69 3.90
N GLN A 22 12.84 22.43 4.30
CA GLN A 22 14.13 21.83 4.69
C GLN A 22 14.95 21.28 3.50
N GLY A 23 14.49 21.46 2.26
CA GLY A 23 15.21 21.04 1.05
C GLY A 23 15.02 19.57 0.68
N THR A 24 14.01 18.89 1.21
CA THR A 24 13.68 17.49 0.88
C THR A 24 12.20 17.39 0.47
N PRO A 25 11.81 17.94 -0.68
CA PRO A 25 10.42 17.86 -1.13
C PRO A 25 9.95 16.40 -1.25
N ILE A 26 8.67 16.17 -0.96
CA ILE A 26 8.08 14.83 -0.98
C ILE A 26 7.80 14.41 -2.44
N ASP A 27 8.37 13.28 -2.87
CA ASP A 27 8.12 12.71 -4.21
C ASP A 27 6.76 11.98 -4.27
N ILE A 28 6.47 11.17 -3.26
CA ILE A 28 5.24 10.38 -3.13
C ILE A 28 4.64 10.63 -1.75
N LEU A 29 3.39 11.06 -1.73
CA LEU A 29 2.58 11.16 -0.52
C LEU A 29 1.53 10.05 -0.50
N GLN A 30 1.71 9.09 0.40
CA GLN A 30 0.68 8.12 0.73
C GLN A 30 -0.30 8.73 1.74
N VAL A 31 -1.59 8.84 1.38
CA VAL A 31 -2.61 9.43 2.25
C VAL A 31 -3.36 8.33 2.98
N GLY A 32 -2.94 8.07 4.22
CA GLY A 32 -3.40 6.92 5.03
C GLY A 32 -2.46 5.71 4.87
N ASN A 33 -2.68 4.65 5.64
CA ASN A 33 -2.00 3.36 5.51
C ASN A 33 -3.03 2.25 5.64
N GLU A 34 -3.02 1.28 4.71
CA GLU A 34 -3.93 0.12 4.70
C GLU A 34 -5.39 0.50 5.04
N ILE A 35 -5.93 1.46 4.30
CA ILE A 35 -7.22 2.10 4.61
C ILE A 35 -8.44 1.28 4.16
N ASN A 36 -8.35 -0.06 4.17
CA ASN A 36 -9.40 -0.99 3.74
C ASN A 36 -10.70 -0.71 4.49
N ASN A 37 -10.62 -0.49 5.81
CA ASN A 37 -11.75 -0.09 6.63
C ASN A 37 -11.74 1.42 6.98
N GLY A 38 -11.04 2.21 6.16
CA GLY A 38 -10.91 3.66 6.28
C GLY A 38 -9.89 4.12 7.33
N PHE A 39 -10.00 5.38 7.77
CA PHE A 39 -9.05 6.02 8.69
C PHE A 39 -9.74 7.16 9.47
N LEU A 40 -9.12 7.66 10.55
CA LEU A 40 -9.71 8.67 11.44
C LEU A 40 -11.09 8.25 11.99
N TRP A 41 -11.13 7.05 12.57
CA TRP A 41 -12.33 6.50 13.20
C TRP A 41 -12.77 7.34 14.41
N PRO A 42 -14.08 7.40 14.71
CA PRO A 42 -15.17 6.67 14.03
C PRO A 42 -15.64 7.32 12.72
N VAL A 43 -15.23 8.56 12.42
CA VAL A 43 -15.77 9.33 11.30
C VAL A 43 -15.52 8.65 9.95
N GLY A 44 -14.32 8.14 9.73
CA GLY A 44 -13.96 7.41 8.51
C GLY A 44 -13.98 5.90 8.62
N GLU A 45 -14.73 5.33 9.55
CA GLU A 45 -14.88 3.88 9.64
C GLU A 45 -15.84 3.38 8.54
N VAL A 46 -15.32 2.61 7.58
CA VAL A 46 -16.09 2.17 6.39
C VAL A 46 -17.20 1.19 6.78
N SER A 47 -16.92 0.26 7.69
CA SER A 47 -17.89 -0.71 8.22
C SER A 47 -19.12 -0.07 8.86
N VAL A 48 -19.02 1.19 9.31
CA VAL A 48 -20.10 1.92 9.98
C VAL A 48 -20.73 2.98 9.09
N ASN A 49 -19.90 3.74 8.36
CA ASN A 49 -20.35 4.95 7.66
C ASN A 49 -20.19 4.88 6.13
N GLY A 50 -19.69 3.76 5.60
CA GLY A 50 -19.37 3.59 4.18
C GLY A 50 -18.17 4.42 3.71
N LEU A 51 -17.95 4.44 2.40
CA LEU A 51 -16.76 5.05 1.78
C LEU A 51 -16.85 6.57 1.61
N ASN A 52 -18.04 7.18 1.66
CA ASN A 52 -18.20 8.61 1.39
C ASN A 52 -17.43 9.52 2.39
N PRO A 53 -17.50 9.30 3.71
CA PRO A 53 -16.62 10.00 4.67
C PRO A 53 -15.12 9.92 4.32
N VAL A 54 -14.65 8.73 3.97
CA VAL A 54 -13.26 8.45 3.59
C VAL A 54 -12.90 9.23 2.32
N SER A 55 -13.77 9.21 1.32
CA SER A 55 -13.63 9.97 0.07
C SER A 55 -13.44 11.47 0.33
N GLN A 56 -14.26 12.06 1.21
CA GLN A 56 -14.17 13.48 1.55
C GLN A 56 -12.87 13.82 2.27
N MET A 57 -12.45 12.98 3.23
CA MET A 57 -11.20 13.20 3.96
C MET A 57 -9.97 13.05 3.07
N LEU A 58 -9.93 12.04 2.19
CA LEU A 58 -8.86 11.88 1.20
C LEU A 58 -8.77 13.09 0.28
N HIS A 59 -9.92 13.55 -0.25
CA HIS A 59 -9.98 14.75 -1.06
C HIS A 59 -9.39 15.97 -0.34
N SER A 60 -9.79 16.20 0.92
CA SER A 60 -9.31 17.31 1.73
C SER A 60 -7.80 17.24 1.99
N ALA A 61 -7.31 16.07 2.42
CA ALA A 61 -5.90 15.82 2.69
C ALA A 61 -5.03 16.00 1.43
N ILE A 62 -5.48 15.50 0.27
CA ILE A 62 -4.76 15.64 -1.00
C ILE A 62 -4.71 17.11 -1.43
N ASN A 63 -5.81 17.86 -1.29
CA ASN A 63 -5.83 19.28 -1.63
C ASN A 63 -4.92 20.11 -0.71
N GLY A 64 -4.85 19.76 0.58
CA GLY A 64 -3.92 20.37 1.53
C GLY A 64 -2.48 20.23 1.05
N ALA A 65 -2.07 19.01 0.74
CA ALA A 65 -0.74 18.71 0.19
C ALA A 65 -0.46 19.45 -1.13
N LYS A 66 -1.39 19.38 -2.08
CA LYS A 66 -1.24 19.98 -3.43
C LYS A 66 -1.32 21.52 -3.42
N SER A 67 -1.73 22.14 -2.32
CA SER A 67 -1.75 23.61 -2.19
C SER A 67 -0.35 24.24 -2.03
N VAL A 68 0.63 23.45 -1.60
CA VAL A 68 2.00 23.91 -1.27
C VAL A 68 3.10 23.06 -1.90
N GLY A 69 2.73 22.02 -2.65
CA GLY A 69 3.67 21.14 -3.35
C GLY A 69 2.98 20.33 -4.44
N SER A 70 3.73 19.43 -5.07
CA SER A 70 3.21 18.58 -6.15
C SER A 70 3.66 17.12 -6.01
N PRO A 71 3.47 16.47 -4.84
CA PRO A 71 3.80 15.06 -4.69
C PRO A 71 2.87 14.21 -5.57
N LYS A 72 3.38 13.06 -6.05
CA LYS A 72 2.51 12.00 -6.54
C LYS A 72 1.68 11.47 -5.37
N ILE A 73 0.40 11.23 -5.60
CA ILE A 73 -0.51 10.74 -4.57
C ILE A 73 -0.66 9.23 -4.68
N MET A 74 -0.44 8.55 -3.56
CA MET A 74 -0.66 7.11 -3.42
C MET A 74 -1.82 6.84 -2.46
N LEU A 75 -2.70 5.91 -2.84
CA LEU A 75 -3.62 5.24 -1.92
C LEU A 75 -3.14 3.82 -1.68
N HIS A 76 -3.21 3.37 -0.44
CA HIS A 76 -2.64 2.09 -0.02
C HIS A 76 -3.67 1.24 0.72
N LEU A 77 -3.90 0.02 0.23
CA LEU A 77 -4.75 -1.00 0.85
C LEU A 77 -3.94 -2.26 1.20
N ALA A 78 -4.28 -2.91 2.30
CA ALA A 78 -3.85 -4.26 2.61
C ALA A 78 -4.44 -5.28 1.62
N ASN A 79 -3.96 -6.52 1.71
CA ASN A 79 -4.49 -7.68 0.98
C ASN A 79 -4.54 -7.49 -0.54
N GLY A 80 -3.42 -7.10 -1.16
CA GLY A 80 -3.35 -6.90 -2.61
C GLY A 80 -3.75 -8.10 -3.48
N TRP A 81 -3.76 -9.29 -2.88
CA TRP A 81 -4.20 -10.55 -3.49
C TRP A 81 -5.72 -10.73 -3.50
N ASP A 82 -6.47 -10.02 -2.67
CA ASP A 82 -7.93 -10.11 -2.58
C ASP A 82 -8.59 -9.10 -3.53
N TRP A 83 -8.94 -9.58 -4.72
CA TRP A 83 -9.62 -8.76 -5.71
C TRP A 83 -11.00 -8.25 -5.23
N SER A 84 -11.74 -9.03 -4.43
CA SER A 84 -13.08 -8.65 -4.00
C SER A 84 -13.04 -7.40 -3.14
N ASP A 85 -12.09 -7.35 -2.20
CA ASP A 85 -11.89 -6.20 -1.32
C ASP A 85 -11.39 -4.97 -2.09
N LEU A 86 -10.42 -5.15 -3.01
CA LEU A 86 -9.92 -4.04 -3.84
C LEU A 86 -11.00 -3.48 -4.76
N ASP A 87 -11.81 -4.32 -5.41
CA ASP A 87 -12.90 -3.89 -6.28
C ASP A 87 -13.95 -3.09 -5.49
N PHE A 88 -14.42 -3.62 -4.36
CA PHE A 88 -15.36 -2.91 -3.51
C PHE A 88 -14.87 -1.51 -3.13
N TRP A 89 -13.61 -1.42 -2.70
CA TRP A 89 -13.05 -0.16 -2.23
C TRP A 89 -12.84 0.84 -3.37
N PHE A 90 -12.16 0.43 -4.44
CA PHE A 90 -11.81 1.34 -5.54
C PHE A 90 -12.98 1.70 -6.45
N SER A 91 -13.96 0.80 -6.62
CA SER A 91 -15.20 1.12 -7.33
C SER A 91 -16.11 2.07 -6.53
N GLY A 92 -15.99 2.10 -5.20
CA GLY A 92 -16.83 2.91 -4.32
C GLY A 92 -16.22 4.23 -3.81
N ILE A 93 -14.90 4.39 -3.79
CA ILE A 93 -14.25 5.54 -3.14
C ILE A 93 -14.37 6.84 -3.94
N PHE A 94 -14.55 6.79 -5.26
CA PHE A 94 -14.57 7.98 -6.11
C PHE A 94 -15.97 8.59 -6.19
N VAL A 95 -16.30 9.46 -5.23
CA VAL A 95 -17.62 10.08 -5.09
C VAL A 95 -17.63 11.48 -5.72
N PRO A 96 -18.63 11.84 -6.55
CA PRO A 96 -18.77 13.18 -7.09
C PRO A 96 -18.77 14.28 -6.01
N GLY A 97 -17.93 15.30 -6.18
CA GLY A 97 -17.76 16.37 -5.19
C GLY A 97 -16.80 16.03 -4.03
N ALA A 98 -16.24 14.82 -4.01
CA ALA A 98 -15.21 14.38 -3.08
C ALA A 98 -13.99 13.84 -3.86
N LEU A 99 -13.44 12.68 -3.50
CA LEU A 99 -12.24 12.15 -4.14
C LEU A 99 -12.51 11.83 -5.61
N SER A 100 -11.66 12.35 -6.50
CA SER A 100 -11.64 11.98 -7.91
C SER A 100 -10.47 11.04 -8.22
N ALA A 101 -10.68 10.10 -9.15
CA ALA A 101 -9.63 9.21 -9.66
C ALA A 101 -8.45 9.97 -10.30
N SER A 102 -8.64 11.22 -10.74
CA SER A 102 -7.56 12.07 -11.25
C SER A 102 -6.64 12.61 -10.16
N GLN A 103 -7.07 12.59 -8.89
CA GLN A 103 -6.25 13.04 -7.76
C GLN A 103 -5.23 11.99 -7.32
N VAL A 104 -5.40 10.73 -7.75
CA VAL A 104 -4.58 9.57 -7.38
C VAL A 104 -3.67 9.19 -8.55
N ASP A 105 -2.38 9.04 -8.26
CA ASP A 105 -1.36 8.72 -9.25
C ASP A 105 -0.95 7.24 -9.17
N ILE A 106 -0.85 6.71 -7.94
CA ILE A 106 -0.33 5.36 -7.65
C ILE A 106 -1.30 4.61 -6.72
N VAL A 107 -1.42 3.31 -6.95
CA VAL A 107 -2.05 2.38 -6.00
C VAL A 107 -0.97 1.51 -5.36
N GLY A 108 -0.87 1.56 -4.05
CA GLY A 108 -0.06 0.64 -3.25
C GLY A 108 -0.91 -0.51 -2.74
N VAL A 109 -0.32 -1.70 -2.65
CA VAL A 109 -0.91 -2.83 -1.93
C VAL A 109 0.09 -3.51 -1.00
N SER A 110 -0.37 -4.00 0.16
CA SER A 110 0.40 -4.93 0.98
C SER A 110 0.21 -6.36 0.50
N PHE A 111 1.28 -7.16 0.56
CA PHE A 111 1.26 -8.56 0.18
C PHE A 111 2.21 -9.38 1.06
N TYR A 112 1.64 -10.19 1.95
CA TYR A 112 2.38 -11.03 2.90
C TYR A 112 1.97 -12.50 2.79
N PRO A 113 2.92 -13.45 2.87
CA PRO A 113 2.64 -14.87 2.64
C PRO A 113 2.14 -15.62 3.88
N PHE A 114 1.97 -14.95 5.02
CA PHE A 114 1.78 -15.59 6.34
C PHE A 114 0.54 -15.15 7.12
N TYR A 115 -0.28 -14.23 6.60
CA TYR A 115 -1.51 -13.79 7.29
C TYR A 115 -2.77 -14.49 6.82
N ASP A 116 -2.80 -14.93 5.56
CA ASP A 116 -3.97 -15.57 4.96
C ASP A 116 -3.55 -16.61 3.91
N ALA A 117 -4.24 -17.75 3.87
CA ALA A 117 -3.96 -18.82 2.92
C ALA A 117 -4.30 -18.44 1.46
N GLY A 118 -5.13 -17.41 1.25
CA GLY A 118 -5.46 -16.88 -0.07
C GLY A 118 -4.35 -16.02 -0.70
N ALA A 119 -3.35 -15.61 0.08
CA ALA A 119 -2.28 -14.69 -0.34
C ALA A 119 -1.20 -15.35 -1.23
N THR A 120 -1.62 -15.97 -2.32
CA THR A 120 -0.72 -16.59 -3.32
C THR A 120 -0.25 -15.58 -4.37
N LEU A 121 0.91 -15.82 -4.99
CA LEU A 121 1.41 -15.03 -6.12
C LEU A 121 0.41 -15.05 -7.30
N SER A 122 -0.27 -16.17 -7.51
CA SER A 122 -1.32 -16.29 -8.55
C SER A 122 -2.53 -15.39 -8.27
N ALA A 123 -2.95 -15.30 -7.01
CA ALA A 123 -4.03 -14.41 -6.60
C ALA A 123 -3.62 -12.94 -6.74
N LEU A 124 -2.41 -12.59 -6.28
CA LEU A 124 -1.83 -11.26 -6.49
C LEU A 124 -1.83 -10.87 -7.97
N ASN A 125 -1.29 -11.72 -8.85
CA ASN A 125 -1.23 -11.44 -10.28
C ASN A 125 -2.62 -11.18 -10.87
N SER A 126 -3.60 -12.03 -10.55
CA SER A 126 -4.97 -11.89 -11.04
C SER A 126 -5.63 -10.60 -10.54
N SER A 127 -5.47 -10.31 -9.25
CA SER A 127 -6.00 -9.11 -8.60
C SER A 127 -5.42 -7.83 -9.19
N LEU A 128 -4.09 -7.77 -9.37
CA LEU A 128 -3.42 -6.58 -9.89
C LEU A 128 -3.72 -6.35 -11.37
N ILE A 129 -3.88 -7.40 -12.19
CA ILE A 129 -4.36 -7.26 -13.58
C ILE A 129 -5.74 -6.61 -13.61
N ASN A 130 -6.66 -7.07 -12.76
CA ASN A 130 -8.00 -6.50 -12.67
C ASN A 130 -7.97 -5.04 -12.20
N LEU A 131 -7.11 -4.72 -11.22
CA LEU A 131 -6.92 -3.36 -10.71
C LEU A 131 -6.38 -2.41 -11.77
N VAL A 132 -5.43 -2.85 -12.61
CA VAL A 132 -4.99 -2.11 -13.79
C VAL A 132 -6.15 -1.90 -14.77
N GLY A 133 -7.00 -2.91 -14.98
CA GLY A 133 -8.19 -2.80 -15.82
C GLY A 133 -9.20 -1.76 -15.29
N LEU A 134 -9.40 -1.72 -13.97
CA LEU A 134 -10.34 -0.81 -13.31
C LEU A 134 -9.88 0.65 -13.33
N LEU A 135 -8.60 0.90 -13.00
CA LEU A 135 -8.11 2.26 -12.72
C LEU A 135 -7.08 2.77 -13.74
N ASN A 136 -6.39 1.86 -14.44
CA ASN A 136 -5.25 2.14 -15.30
C ASN A 136 -4.19 3.05 -14.63
N LYS A 137 -3.91 2.78 -13.35
CA LYS A 137 -2.91 3.47 -12.52
C LYS A 137 -1.64 2.64 -12.39
N ASP A 138 -0.57 3.33 -12.02
CA ASP A 138 0.66 2.66 -11.62
C ASP A 138 0.44 1.93 -10.29
N ILE A 139 1.01 0.73 -10.17
CA ILE A 139 0.85 -0.16 -9.03
C ILE A 139 2.21 -0.45 -8.40
N VAL A 140 2.27 -0.43 -7.07
CA VAL A 140 3.42 -0.91 -6.30
C VAL A 140 2.95 -1.92 -5.25
N VAL A 141 3.82 -2.88 -4.92
CA VAL A 141 3.69 -3.61 -3.66
C VAL A 141 4.37 -2.75 -2.59
N ALA A 142 3.57 -2.06 -1.79
CA ALA A 142 4.03 -1.07 -0.82
C ALA A 142 4.54 -1.72 0.48
N GLU A 143 4.11 -2.95 0.75
CA GLU A 143 4.58 -3.72 1.88
C GLU A 143 4.64 -5.21 1.53
N THR A 144 5.76 -5.85 1.89
CA THR A 144 5.92 -7.30 1.80
C THR A 144 7.10 -7.75 2.66
N ASP A 145 7.11 -9.03 3.05
CA ASP A 145 8.21 -9.68 3.75
C ASP A 145 8.18 -11.19 3.46
N TRP A 146 9.33 -11.84 3.61
CA TRP A 146 9.49 -13.29 3.58
C TRP A 146 10.38 -13.74 4.75
N PRO A 147 9.98 -14.75 5.54
CA PRO A 147 10.73 -15.15 6.72
C PRO A 147 12.07 -15.83 6.41
N VAL A 148 13.08 -15.58 7.26
CA VAL A 148 14.30 -16.41 7.33
C VAL A 148 14.17 -17.54 8.34
N SER A 149 13.23 -17.42 9.29
CA SER A 149 12.85 -18.49 10.21
C SER A 149 11.39 -18.34 10.58
N CYS A 150 10.58 -19.34 10.22
CA CYS A 150 9.18 -19.41 10.57
C CYS A 150 8.79 -20.85 10.89
N SER A 151 8.14 -21.05 12.03
CA SER A 151 7.68 -22.36 12.49
C SER A 151 6.23 -22.27 12.89
N GLY A 152 5.40 -23.22 12.44
CA GLY A 152 3.98 -23.29 12.83
C GLY A 152 3.05 -22.41 12.00
N VAL A 153 3.56 -21.74 10.96
CA VAL A 153 2.76 -21.00 9.98
C VAL A 153 2.91 -21.68 8.62
N ALA A 154 1.79 -21.89 7.93
CA ALA A 154 1.80 -22.34 6.55
C ALA A 154 1.95 -21.11 5.64
N LEU A 155 3.08 -21.02 4.94
CA LEU A 155 3.31 -19.97 3.95
C LEU A 155 2.57 -20.30 2.64
N THR A 156 2.10 -19.27 1.94
CA THR A 156 1.33 -19.43 0.70
C THR A 156 2.15 -19.90 -0.49
N GLU A 157 3.48 -19.76 -0.45
CA GLU A 157 4.42 -20.27 -1.45
C GLU A 157 5.42 -21.27 -0.84
N PRO A 158 4.97 -22.50 -0.49
CA PRO A 158 5.79 -23.46 0.26
C PRO A 158 7.00 -24.01 -0.52
N SER A 159 7.08 -23.77 -1.83
CA SER A 159 8.24 -24.10 -2.66
C SER A 159 9.41 -23.13 -2.44
N ILE A 160 9.15 -21.93 -1.93
CA ILE A 160 10.17 -20.95 -1.60
C ILE A 160 10.77 -21.34 -0.23
N PRO A 161 12.10 -21.48 -0.11
CA PRO A 161 12.71 -21.89 1.15
C PRO A 161 12.65 -20.76 2.18
N VAL A 162 12.26 -21.06 3.42
CA VAL A 162 12.39 -20.13 4.56
C VAL A 162 13.88 -19.89 4.86
N SER A 163 14.42 -18.81 4.30
CA SER A 163 15.85 -18.51 4.26
C SER A 163 16.09 -17.15 3.60
N THR A 164 17.33 -16.65 3.68
CA THR A 164 17.75 -15.45 2.93
C THR A 164 17.66 -15.64 1.41
N THR A 165 17.96 -16.84 0.90
CA THR A 165 17.73 -17.16 -0.52
C THR A 165 16.25 -17.09 -0.88
N GLY A 166 15.36 -17.52 0.02
CA GLY A 166 13.92 -17.41 -0.16
C GLY A 166 13.43 -15.97 -0.27
N GLN A 167 13.98 -15.06 0.54
CA GLN A 167 13.65 -13.63 0.45
C GLN A 167 13.97 -13.07 -0.94
N GLN A 168 15.10 -13.48 -1.53
CA GLN A 168 15.46 -13.06 -2.89
C GLN A 168 14.49 -13.62 -3.93
N ILE A 169 14.12 -14.91 -3.81
CA ILE A 169 13.15 -15.56 -4.70
C ILE A 169 11.79 -14.87 -4.60
N TRP A 170 11.29 -14.64 -3.38
CA TRP A 170 10.02 -13.96 -3.12
C TRP A 170 9.93 -12.59 -3.80
N ILE A 171 10.97 -11.77 -3.65
CA ILE A 171 11.03 -10.45 -4.29
C ILE A 171 11.14 -10.55 -5.80
N GLN A 172 11.89 -11.52 -6.34
CA GLN A 172 11.96 -11.77 -7.79
C GLN A 172 10.62 -12.23 -8.36
N ASP A 173 9.87 -13.03 -7.62
CA ASP A 173 8.57 -13.55 -8.05
C ASP A 173 7.51 -12.43 -8.03
N ILE A 174 7.46 -11.60 -6.99
CA ILE A 174 6.62 -10.39 -6.98
C ILE A 174 7.02 -9.45 -8.12
N LYS A 175 8.31 -9.27 -8.38
CA LYS A 175 8.79 -8.45 -9.50
C LYS A 175 8.27 -9.00 -10.83
N SER A 176 8.29 -10.32 -11.01
CA SER A 176 7.78 -10.98 -12.21
C SER A 176 6.28 -10.75 -12.40
N VAL A 177 5.49 -10.75 -11.31
CA VAL A 177 4.08 -10.35 -11.34
C VAL A 177 3.93 -8.89 -11.80
N LEU A 178 4.68 -7.97 -11.23
CA LEU A 178 4.61 -6.54 -11.55
C LEU A 178 5.03 -6.23 -13.00
N ASP A 179 6.11 -6.86 -13.47
CA ASP A 179 6.59 -6.72 -14.86
C ASP A 179 5.55 -7.25 -15.87
N GLY A 180 4.75 -8.24 -15.47
CA GLY A 180 3.68 -8.85 -16.28
C GLY A 180 2.41 -8.01 -16.38
N LEU A 181 2.28 -6.93 -15.60
CA LEU A 181 1.05 -6.12 -15.60
C LEU A 181 0.84 -5.36 -16.92
N PRO A 182 -0.42 -5.23 -17.39
CA PRO A 182 -0.73 -4.54 -18.63
C PRO A 182 -0.20 -3.10 -18.65
N ASN A 183 0.20 -2.63 -19.83
CA ASN A 183 0.72 -1.27 -20.06
C ASN A 183 1.94 -0.91 -19.20
N GLY A 184 2.67 -1.90 -18.67
CA GLY A 184 3.84 -1.70 -17.83
C GLY A 184 3.51 -0.95 -16.54
N ARG A 185 2.35 -1.22 -15.94
CA ARG A 185 1.85 -0.50 -14.76
C ARG A 185 2.48 -0.94 -13.44
N GLY A 186 3.17 -2.06 -13.35
CA GLY A 186 3.94 -2.43 -12.16
C GLY A 186 5.20 -1.57 -12.03
N LYS A 187 5.35 -0.85 -10.90
CA LYS A 187 6.40 0.17 -10.72
C LYS A 187 7.40 -0.10 -9.60
N GLY A 188 7.13 -1.00 -8.67
CA GLY A 188 8.09 -1.25 -7.61
C GLY A 188 7.59 -2.08 -6.45
N ILE A 189 8.54 -2.40 -5.58
CA ILE A 189 8.36 -3.18 -4.35
C ILE A 189 9.07 -2.44 -3.23
N PHE A 190 8.38 -2.28 -2.10
CA PHE A 190 8.95 -1.80 -0.85
C PHE A 190 8.94 -2.96 0.15
N TYR A 191 10.14 -3.41 0.53
CA TYR A 191 10.30 -4.41 1.59
C TYR A 191 10.06 -3.75 2.94
N TRP A 192 9.19 -4.33 3.77
CA TRP A 192 8.83 -3.71 5.03
C TRP A 192 9.89 -3.96 6.11
N GLU A 193 10.39 -2.89 6.72
CA GLU A 193 11.29 -2.90 7.88
C GLU A 193 12.45 -3.94 7.87
N PRO A 194 13.27 -4.05 6.79
CA PRO A 194 14.31 -5.07 6.68
C PRO A 194 15.46 -4.92 7.72
N GLY A 195 15.49 -3.81 8.46
CA GLY A 195 16.52 -3.44 9.42
C GLY A 195 16.04 -3.29 10.88
N TRP A 196 14.81 -3.66 11.21
CA TRP A 196 14.25 -3.46 12.56
C TRP A 196 14.75 -4.51 13.57
N VAL A 197 16.00 -4.35 14.01
CA VAL A 197 16.62 -5.19 15.03
C VAL A 197 15.85 -5.08 16.35
N GLY A 198 15.40 -6.22 16.89
CA GLY A 198 14.68 -6.31 18.17
C GLY A 198 13.16 -6.49 18.07
N SER A 199 12.58 -6.35 16.87
CA SER A 199 11.17 -6.63 16.57
C SER A 199 11.04 -7.59 15.39
N ALA A 200 11.78 -8.70 15.48
CA ALA A 200 12.09 -9.57 14.35
C ALA A 200 10.89 -10.22 13.67
N SER A 201 9.77 -10.35 14.40
CA SER A 201 8.55 -10.94 13.88
C SER A 201 7.65 -9.93 13.18
N LEU A 202 7.89 -8.61 13.30
CA LEU A 202 7.14 -7.61 12.53
C LEU A 202 5.60 -7.71 12.69
N GLY A 203 5.14 -8.20 13.86
CA GLY A 203 3.73 -8.47 14.13
C GLY A 203 3.19 -9.78 13.55
N SER A 204 4.00 -10.50 12.76
CA SER A 204 3.71 -11.82 12.21
C SER A 204 3.84 -12.92 13.27
N SER A 205 3.29 -14.10 12.95
CA SER A 205 3.48 -15.32 13.72
C SER A 205 4.83 -16.01 13.43
N CYS A 206 5.65 -15.46 12.52
CA CYS A 206 7.00 -15.94 12.23
C CYS A 206 7.99 -15.36 13.24
N ALA A 207 8.99 -16.14 13.64
CA ALA A 207 9.91 -15.76 14.71
C ALA A 207 10.97 -14.74 14.26
N TYR A 208 11.38 -14.81 12.98
CA TYR A 208 12.39 -13.92 12.40
C TYR A 208 12.16 -13.70 10.90
N ASP A 209 11.91 -12.44 10.55
CA ASP A 209 11.65 -11.96 9.20
C ASP A 209 12.85 -11.17 8.60
N TRP A 210 13.92 -10.92 9.38
CA TRP A 210 15.08 -10.13 8.91
C TRP A 210 16.30 -10.98 8.53
N GLN A 211 16.93 -10.68 7.38
CA GLN A 211 18.38 -10.51 7.23
C GLN A 211 18.80 -9.96 5.83
N PHE A 212 18.67 -8.65 5.51
CA PHE A 212 19.38 -8.08 4.32
C PHE A 212 19.83 -6.62 4.42
N ARG A 213 21.01 -6.35 3.79
CA ARG A 213 21.53 -5.03 3.45
C ARG A 213 20.77 -4.47 2.24
N SER A 214 19.97 -3.43 2.46
CA SER A 214 19.44 -2.46 1.48
C SER A 214 19.18 -2.98 0.05
N LEU A 215 17.93 -3.37 -0.23
CA LEU A 215 17.40 -3.49 -1.59
C LEU A 215 16.09 -2.71 -1.67
N ALA A 216 16.19 -1.40 -1.87
CA ALA A 216 15.12 -0.66 -2.52
C ALA A 216 15.36 -0.82 -4.03
N ALA A 217 14.62 -1.72 -4.67
CA ALA A 217 14.71 -1.90 -6.12
C ALA A 217 13.73 -0.94 -6.80
N PHE A 218 14.21 0.27 -7.10
CA PHE A 218 13.59 1.13 -8.11
C PHE A 218 14.32 0.93 -9.43
N ASN A 219 13.58 0.64 -10.50
CA ASN A 219 14.01 0.84 -11.88
C ASN A 219 13.22 1.98 -12.50
#